data_AF-A0A915NL34-F1
#
_entry.id   AF-A0A915NL34-F1
#
_cell.length_a   1.000
_cell.length_b   1.000
_cell.length_c   1.000
_cell.angle_alpha   90.00
_cell.angle_beta   90.00
_cell.angle_gamma   90.00
#
_symmetry.space_group_name_H-M   'P 1'
#
loop_
_entity.id
_entity.type
_entity.pdbx_description
1 polymer ?
#
loop_
_entity_poly.entity_id
_entity_poly.type
_entity_poly.pdbx_seq_one_letter_code
_entity_poly.pdbx_strand_id
1 'polypeptide(L)'
;MDDQVFIIDFGLARQRREKSRPTGACPILGTDAYRPISNYGRVEYQPKDDIESWFYMCHEFFNGALPWDKLPHSSTLDFKIHCRKLGRDLLLSNMPDTFDEILKSIDSSKTKVDYFQISALLKAALANLSQEQLAEPFSWKKDPTIVHRAAKIEQGRVIPGI
;
A
#
# COMPACT_ATOMS: atom_id res chain seq x y z
N MET A 1 -8.93 -10.28 21.58
CA MET A 1 -9.33 -10.49 20.17
C MET A 1 -9.18 -9.14 19.48
N ASP A 2 -7.96 -8.57 19.49
CA ASP A 2 -7.77 -7.10 19.56
C ASP A 2 -6.80 -6.56 18.49
N ASP A 3 -6.82 -7.16 17.30
CA ASP A 3 -5.96 -6.80 16.17
C ASP A 3 -6.81 -6.65 14.89
N GLN A 4 -7.72 -5.69 14.91
CA GLN A 4 -8.59 -5.36 13.77
C GLN A 4 -8.00 -4.18 12.98
N VAL A 5 -7.98 -4.32 11.65
CA VAL A 5 -7.59 -3.25 10.72
C VAL A 5 -8.85 -2.75 10.01
N PHE A 6 -9.04 -1.44 9.99
CA PHE A 6 -10.18 -0.79 9.36
C PHE A 6 -9.73 -0.01 8.12
N ILE A 7 -10.47 -0.15 7.03
CA ILE A 7 -10.34 0.73 5.85
C ILE A 7 -11.27 1.92 6.09
N ILE A 8 -10.73 3.13 5.98
CA ILE A 8 -11.44 4.39 6.25
C ILE A 8 -11.35 5.33 5.05
N ASP A 9 -12.04 6.48 5.15
CA ASP A 9 -12.06 7.56 4.16
C ASP A 9 -12.48 7.11 2.75
N PHE A 10 -13.79 6.90 2.61
CA PHE A 10 -14.42 6.61 1.33
C PHE A 10 -14.76 7.89 0.52
N GLY A 11 -14.25 9.06 0.91
CA GLY A 11 -14.59 10.35 0.27
C GLY A 11 -14.16 10.45 -1.19
N LEU A 12 -13.13 9.70 -1.58
CA LEU A 12 -12.64 9.59 -2.96
C LEU A 12 -13.10 8.32 -3.68
N ALA A 13 -13.84 7.44 -3.00
CA ALA A 13 -14.29 6.17 -3.57
C ALA A 13 -15.25 6.42 -4.73
N ARG A 14 -15.19 5.55 -5.75
CA ARG A 14 -16.05 5.62 -6.92
C ARG A 14 -16.67 4.28 -7.22
N GLN A 15 -17.95 4.29 -7.58
CA GLN A 15 -18.62 3.10 -8.07
C GLN A 15 -18.00 2.69 -9.41
N ARG A 16 -17.47 1.47 -9.48
CA ARG A 16 -17.00 0.86 -10.73
C ARG A 16 -18.20 0.67 -11.65
N ARG A 17 -18.18 1.32 -12.82
CA ARG A 17 -19.19 1.12 -13.85
C ARG A 17 -18.71 0.04 -14.82
N GLU A 18 -19.41 -1.08 -14.90
CA GLU A 18 -19.08 -2.19 -15.84
C GLU A 18 -19.17 -1.77 -17.31
N LYS A 19 -20.03 -0.80 -17.61
CA LYS A 19 -20.23 -0.23 -18.94
C LYS A 19 -20.50 1.27 -18.80
N SER A 20 -19.51 2.13 -19.01
CA SER A 20 -19.80 3.51 -19.39
C SER A 20 -18.65 4.19 -20.12
N ARG A 21 -19.06 5.04 -21.07
CA ARG A 21 -18.24 5.94 -21.89
C ARG A 21 -17.07 6.57 -21.11
N PRO A 22 -15.91 6.81 -21.75
CA PRO A 22 -14.78 7.46 -21.12
C PRO A 22 -15.23 8.78 -20.49
N THR A 23 -15.09 8.90 -19.17
CA THR A 23 -15.42 10.12 -18.43
C THR A 23 -14.30 11.15 -18.55
N GLY A 24 -13.95 11.54 -19.78
CA GLY A 24 -12.84 12.47 -20.01
C GLY A 24 -11.53 12.02 -19.35
N ALA A 25 -10.66 12.98 -19.04
CA ALA A 25 -9.41 12.70 -18.33
C ALA A 25 -9.66 12.53 -16.82
N CYS A 26 -9.12 11.46 -16.23
CA CYS A 26 -9.24 11.22 -14.80
C CYS A 26 -8.56 12.35 -14.00
N PRO A 27 -9.21 12.90 -12.95
CA PRO A 27 -8.54 13.84 -12.06
C PRO A 27 -7.37 13.19 -11.34
N ILE A 28 -6.39 14.01 -10.99
CA ILE A 28 -5.28 13.60 -10.12
C ILE A 28 -5.85 13.57 -8.70
N LEU A 29 -5.94 12.39 -8.11
CA LEU A 29 -6.52 12.17 -6.79
C LEU A 29 -5.57 11.36 -5.89
N GLY A 30 -5.74 11.53 -4.59
CA GLY A 30 -5.00 10.80 -3.56
C GLY A 30 -3.61 11.39 -3.27
N THR A 31 -2.88 10.68 -2.42
CA THR A 31 -1.53 11.04 -2.00
C THR A 31 -0.53 10.68 -3.09
N ASP A 32 0.25 11.67 -3.55
CA ASP A 32 1.13 11.50 -4.72
C ASP A 32 2.18 10.37 -4.55
N ALA A 33 2.67 10.18 -3.33
CA ALA A 33 3.61 9.12 -2.98
C ALA A 33 3.12 7.74 -3.43
N TYR A 34 1.88 7.38 -3.10
CA TYR A 34 1.27 6.08 -3.43
C TYR A 34 0.49 6.09 -4.75
N ARG A 35 0.45 7.22 -5.46
CA ARG A 35 -0.28 7.36 -6.71
C ARG A 35 0.17 6.31 -7.76
N PRO A 36 -0.75 5.57 -8.39
CA PRO A 36 -0.42 4.57 -9.40
C PRO A 36 0.11 5.21 -10.69
N ILE A 37 0.97 4.49 -11.43
CA ILE A 37 1.58 4.95 -12.69
C ILE A 37 0.51 5.33 -13.72
N SER A 38 -0.60 4.58 -13.78
CA SER A 38 -1.71 4.81 -14.71
C SER A 38 -2.33 6.22 -14.57
N ASN A 39 -2.41 6.74 -13.34
CA ASN A 39 -3.04 8.03 -13.09
C ASN A 39 -2.18 9.22 -13.57
N TYR A 40 -0.86 9.05 -13.75
CA TYR A 40 -0.04 10.08 -14.40
C TYR A 40 -0.45 10.28 -15.87
N GLY A 41 -0.93 9.22 -16.54
CA GLY A 41 -1.57 9.29 -17.86
C GLY A 41 -3.03 9.74 -17.84
N ARG A 42 -3.56 10.16 -16.67
CA ARG A 42 -4.98 10.51 -16.45
C ARG A 42 -5.95 9.41 -16.88
N VAL A 43 -5.52 8.15 -16.75
CA VAL A 43 -6.36 6.97 -16.98
C VAL A 43 -7.30 6.80 -15.77
N GLU A 44 -8.54 6.38 -16.03
CA GLU A 44 -9.53 6.10 -14.99
C GLU A 44 -9.07 4.96 -14.08
N TYR A 45 -9.14 5.18 -12.75
CA TYR A 45 -8.74 4.20 -11.75
C TYR A 45 -9.44 2.85 -11.94
N GLN A 46 -8.66 1.79 -11.82
CA GLN A 46 -9.06 0.40 -11.91
C GLN A 46 -8.72 -0.33 -10.61
N PRO A 47 -9.33 -1.49 -10.32
CA PRO A 47 -9.00 -2.26 -9.11
C PRO A 47 -7.50 -2.56 -8.94
N LYS A 48 -6.75 -2.68 -10.05
CA LYS A 48 -5.30 -2.92 -10.01
C LYS A 48 -4.51 -1.71 -9.49
N ASP A 49 -5.05 -0.51 -9.63
CA ASP A 49 -4.43 0.73 -9.16
C ASP A 49 -4.46 0.83 -7.63
N ASP A 50 -5.51 0.29 -6.99
CA ASP A 50 -5.59 0.16 -5.54
C ASP A 50 -4.53 -0.82 -5.02
N ILE A 51 -4.30 -1.93 -5.73
CA ILE A 51 -3.24 -2.91 -5.40
C ILE A 51 -1.85 -2.31 -5.62
N GLU A 52 -1.66 -1.51 -6.65
CA GLU A 52 -0.41 -0.79 -6.89
C GLU A 52 -0.09 0.17 -5.74
N SER A 53 -1.10 0.91 -5.27
CA SER A 53 -0.99 1.82 -4.12
C SER A 53 -0.68 1.05 -2.82
N TRP A 54 -1.37 -0.06 -2.59
CA TRP A 54 -1.12 -0.97 -1.46
C TRP A 54 0.29 -1.57 -1.50
N PHE A 55 0.80 -1.94 -2.67
CA PHE A 55 2.15 -2.45 -2.83
C PHE A 55 3.19 -1.42 -2.38
N TYR A 56 3.00 -0.14 -2.74
CA TYR A 56 3.86 0.94 -2.28
C TYR A 56 3.80 1.10 -0.76
N MET A 57 2.62 1.01 -0.15
CA MET A 57 2.49 1.01 1.32
C MET A 57 3.25 -0.16 1.97
N CYS A 58 3.18 -1.36 1.39
CA CYS A 58 3.94 -2.50 1.88
C CYS A 58 5.45 -2.24 1.82
N HIS A 59 5.95 -1.71 0.70
CA HIS A 59 7.37 -1.34 0.59
C HIS A 59 7.78 -0.39 1.72
N GLU A 60 6.98 0.64 1.98
CA GLU A 60 7.24 1.60 3.06
C GLU A 60 7.19 0.95 4.45
N PHE A 61 6.31 -0.02 4.69
CA PHE A 61 6.31 -0.77 5.96
C PHE A 61 7.62 -1.56 6.18
N PHE A 62 8.20 -2.14 5.13
CA PHE A 62 9.46 -2.89 5.23
C PHE A 62 10.69 -1.98 5.28
N ASN A 63 10.68 -0.84 4.59
CA ASN A 63 11.86 -0.01 4.37
C ASN A 63 11.82 1.36 5.07
N GLY A 64 10.66 1.77 5.59
CA GLY A 64 10.44 3.04 6.29
C GLY A 64 10.28 4.27 5.39
N ALA A 65 10.50 4.14 4.08
CA ALA A 65 10.36 5.20 3.09
C ALA A 65 10.14 4.59 1.69
N LEU A 66 9.53 5.34 0.77
CA LEU A 66 9.51 4.96 -0.65
C LEU A 66 10.80 5.40 -1.35
N PRO A 67 11.21 4.71 -2.43
CA PRO A 67 12.43 5.06 -3.15
C PRO A 67 12.42 6.48 -3.76
N TRP A 68 11.23 7.09 -3.92
CA TRP A 68 11.03 8.42 -4.47
C TRP A 68 10.67 9.50 -3.44
N ASP A 69 10.69 9.22 -2.13
CA ASP A 69 10.24 10.18 -1.11
C ASP A 69 11.00 11.51 -1.11
N LYS A 70 12.28 11.48 -1.50
CA LYS A 70 13.15 12.66 -1.55
C LYS A 70 13.29 13.25 -2.95
N LEU A 71 12.56 12.73 -3.93
CA LEU A 71 12.65 13.19 -5.31
C LEU A 71 11.69 14.34 -5.57
N PRO A 72 12.03 15.26 -6.50
CA PRO A 72 11.07 16.21 -7.01
C PRO A 72 9.87 15.49 -7.63
N HIS A 73 8.66 16.06 -7.45
CA HIS A 73 7.42 15.50 -8.00
C HIS A 73 7.48 15.21 -9.51
N SER A 74 8.22 16.05 -10.27
CA SER A 74 8.43 15.86 -11.71
C SER A 74 9.20 14.60 -12.06
N SER A 75 9.99 14.06 -11.14
CA SER A 75 10.83 12.87 -11.34
C SER A 75 10.20 11.58 -10.79
N THR A 76 9.12 11.69 -10.00
CA THR A 76 8.47 10.54 -9.35
C THR A 76 7.98 9.51 -10.36
N LEU A 77 7.35 9.93 -11.47
CA LEU A 77 6.87 9.01 -12.50
C LEU A 77 8.01 8.21 -13.15
N ASP A 78 9.06 8.91 -13.57
CA ASP A 78 10.21 8.29 -14.23
C ASP A 78 10.89 7.28 -13.30
N PHE A 79 11.01 7.63 -12.01
CA PHE A 79 11.57 6.73 -11.01
C PHE A 79 10.68 5.52 -10.74
N LYS A 80 9.36 5.70 -10.64
CA LYS A 80 8.39 4.59 -10.55
C LYS A 80 8.55 3.63 -11.75
N ILE A 81 8.64 4.16 -12.98
CA ILE A 81 8.85 3.36 -14.19
C ILE A 81 10.21 2.65 -14.17
N HIS A 82 11.27 3.33 -13.70
CA HIS A 82 12.60 2.74 -13.54
C HIS A 82 12.55 1.53 -12.58
N CYS A 83 11.86 1.66 -11.45
CA CYS A 83 11.62 0.59 -10.48
C CYS A 83 10.75 -0.56 -11.00
N ARG A 84 10.02 -0.39 -12.12
CA ARG A 84 9.34 -1.52 -12.80
C ARG A 84 10.26 -2.29 -13.75
N LYS A 85 11.45 -1.76 -14.05
CA LYS A 85 12.38 -2.31 -15.05
C LYS A 85 13.75 -2.59 -14.44
N LEU A 86 14.72 -1.70 -14.68
CA LEU A 86 16.12 -1.89 -14.30
C LEU A 86 16.34 -1.71 -12.79
N GLY A 87 15.55 -0.86 -12.14
CA GLY A 87 15.65 -0.59 -10.70
C GLY A 87 14.71 -1.46 -9.86
N ARG A 88 14.36 -2.65 -10.34
CA ARG A 88 13.36 -3.51 -9.69
C ARG A 88 13.74 -3.87 -8.25
N ASP A 89 15.02 -4.12 -8.03
CA ASP A 89 15.57 -4.47 -6.72
C ASP A 89 15.40 -3.33 -5.70
N LEU A 90 15.38 -2.07 -6.14
CA LEU A 90 15.14 -0.92 -5.25
C LEU A 90 13.75 -0.94 -4.64
N LEU A 91 12.80 -1.61 -5.29
CA LEU A 91 11.43 -1.70 -4.81
C LEU A 91 11.13 -3.00 -4.07
N LEU A 92 11.93 -4.04 -4.30
CA LEU A 92 11.78 -5.35 -3.65
C LEU A 92 12.76 -5.56 -2.49
N SER A 93 13.68 -4.63 -2.26
CA SER A 93 14.65 -4.71 -1.17
C SER A 93 13.95 -4.91 0.19
N ASN A 94 14.46 -5.85 0.99
CA ASN A 94 13.96 -6.19 2.33
C ASN A 94 12.51 -6.69 2.37
N MET A 95 11.92 -7.01 1.21
CA MET A 95 10.59 -7.61 1.13
C MET A 95 10.69 -9.12 0.91
N PRO A 96 9.67 -9.92 1.31
CA PRO A 96 9.64 -11.34 0.98
C PRO A 96 9.67 -11.59 -0.54
N ASP A 97 10.38 -12.63 -1.00
CA ASP A 97 10.55 -12.94 -2.41
C ASP A 97 9.23 -13.08 -3.20
N THR A 98 8.15 -13.49 -2.52
CA THR A 98 6.82 -13.61 -3.14
C THR A 98 6.25 -12.27 -3.62
N PHE A 99 6.75 -11.13 -3.14
CA PHE A 99 6.36 -9.81 -3.63
C PHE A 99 6.80 -9.54 -5.08
N ASP A 100 7.83 -10.22 -5.58
CA ASP A 100 8.18 -10.13 -7.01
C ASP A 100 7.03 -10.64 -7.89
N GLU A 101 6.40 -11.75 -7.50
CA GLU A 101 5.25 -12.32 -8.21
C GLU A 101 3.99 -11.47 -8.06
N ILE A 102 3.76 -10.86 -6.89
CA ILE A 102 2.69 -9.87 -6.71
C ILE A 102 2.90 -8.70 -7.67
N LEU A 103 4.13 -8.19 -7.76
CA LEU A 103 4.45 -7.08 -8.65
C LEU A 103 4.28 -7.46 -10.13
N LYS A 104 4.72 -8.65 -10.55
CA LYS A 104 4.45 -9.17 -11.90
C LYS A 104 2.95 -9.23 -12.20
N SER A 105 2.14 -9.64 -11.23
CA SER A 105 0.67 -9.69 -11.36
C SER A 105 0.09 -8.29 -11.60
N ILE A 106 0.53 -7.28 -10.84
CA ILE A 106 0.15 -5.87 -11.03
C ILE A 106 0.53 -5.37 -12.43
N ASP A 107 1.76 -5.64 -12.87
CA ASP A 107 2.28 -5.18 -14.16
C ASP A 107 1.61 -5.87 -15.36
N SER A 108 1.10 -7.09 -15.18
CA SER A 108 0.50 -7.92 -16.24
C SER A 108 -0.93 -7.51 -16.64
N SER A 109 -1.65 -6.77 -15.80
CA SER A 109 -3.05 -6.42 -16.04
C SER A 109 -3.33 -4.92 -15.96
N LYS A 110 -4.21 -4.45 -16.84
CA LYS A 110 -4.72 -3.07 -16.78
C LYS A 110 -5.93 -2.92 -15.84
N THR A 111 -6.68 -3.98 -15.59
CA THR A 111 -7.99 -3.89 -14.91
C THR A 111 -8.31 -5.05 -13.97
N LYS A 112 -7.68 -6.22 -14.15
CA LYS A 112 -7.97 -7.44 -13.40
C LYS A 112 -7.01 -7.55 -12.22
N VAL A 113 -7.54 -7.99 -11.08
CA VAL A 113 -6.76 -8.36 -9.90
C VAL A 113 -7.12 -9.79 -9.54
N ASP A 114 -6.12 -10.64 -9.33
CA ASP A 114 -6.29 -11.97 -8.78
C ASP A 114 -6.03 -11.94 -7.26
N TYR A 115 -7.06 -11.56 -6.50
CA TYR A 115 -6.98 -11.48 -5.03
C TYR A 115 -6.68 -12.83 -4.38
N PHE A 116 -7.07 -13.94 -5.02
CA PHE A 116 -6.78 -15.27 -4.53
C PHE A 116 -5.28 -15.56 -4.62
N GLN A 117 -4.68 -15.29 -5.78
CA GLN A 117 -3.24 -15.42 -5.98
C GLN A 117 -2.45 -14.54 -5.00
N ILE A 118 -2.82 -13.26 -4.86
CA ILE A 118 -2.15 -12.35 -3.91
C ILE A 118 -2.25 -12.88 -2.48
N SER A 119 -3.44 -13.34 -2.05
CA SER A 119 -3.62 -13.94 -0.72
C SER A 119 -2.75 -15.19 -0.53
N ALA A 120 -2.63 -16.04 -1.55
CA ALA A 120 -1.80 -17.24 -1.51
C ALA A 120 -0.30 -16.88 -1.40
N LEU A 121 0.18 -15.89 -2.14
CA LEU A 121 1.57 -15.41 -2.09
C LEU A 121 1.92 -14.80 -0.73
N LEU A 122 0.97 -14.08 -0.11
CA LEU A 122 1.14 -13.56 1.26
C LEU A 122 1.21 -14.71 2.28
N LYS A 123 0.34 -15.72 2.19
CA LYS A 123 0.40 -16.90 3.07
C LYS A 123 1.70 -17.67 2.89
N ALA A 124 2.20 -17.79 1.67
CA ALA A 124 3.49 -18.41 1.40
C ALA A 124 4.66 -17.63 2.02
N ALA A 125 4.63 -16.30 1.99
CA ALA A 125 5.61 -15.47 2.70
C ALA A 125 5.58 -15.72 4.22
N LEU A 126 4.37 -15.78 4.80
CA LEU A 126 4.18 -16.03 6.23
C LEU A 126 4.64 -17.43 6.66
N ALA A 127 4.54 -18.42 5.78
CA ALA A 127 4.99 -19.79 6.07
C ALA A 127 6.52 -19.89 6.28
N ASN A 128 7.29 -18.90 5.83
CA ASN A 128 8.74 -18.82 6.05
C ASN A 128 9.10 -18.19 7.39
N LEU A 129 8.12 -17.69 8.16
CA LEU A 129 8.35 -17.07 9.47
C LEU A 129 8.22 -18.09 10.60
N SER A 130 8.96 -17.88 11.69
CA SER A 130 8.84 -18.68 12.91
C SER A 130 7.53 -18.39 13.65
N GLN A 131 7.14 -19.29 14.56
CA GLN A 131 5.95 -19.06 15.40
C GLN A 131 6.10 -17.83 16.30
N GLU A 132 7.32 -17.55 16.77
CA GLU A 132 7.63 -16.37 17.56
C GLU A 132 7.45 -15.07 16.75
N GLN A 133 7.86 -15.07 15.48
CA GLN A 133 7.67 -13.94 14.58
C GLN A 133 6.19 -13.71 14.26
N LEU A 134 5.41 -14.78 14.07
CA LEU A 134 3.97 -14.68 13.81
C LEU A 134 3.16 -14.25 15.05
N ALA A 135 3.64 -14.62 16.25
CA ALA A 135 3.05 -14.21 17.51
C ALA A 135 3.49 -12.81 17.96
N GLU A 136 4.38 -12.16 17.21
CA GLU A 136 4.88 -10.84 17.57
C GLU A 136 3.74 -9.81 17.52
N PRO A 137 3.46 -9.09 18.64
CA PRO A 137 2.44 -8.07 18.62
C PRO A 137 2.89 -6.88 17.77
N PHE A 138 1.92 -6.13 17.22
CA PHE A 138 2.22 -4.90 16.48
C PHE A 138 3.16 -3.97 17.25
N SER A 139 4.04 -3.28 16.54
CA SER A 139 5.10 -2.45 17.12
C SER A 139 4.59 -1.44 18.15
N TRP A 140 3.45 -0.82 17.89
CA TRP A 140 2.83 0.17 18.80
C TRP A 140 2.29 -0.44 20.11
N LYS A 141 2.02 -1.74 20.17
CA LYS A 141 1.65 -2.43 21.43
C LYS A 141 2.84 -2.60 22.37
N LYS A 142 4.07 -2.48 21.85
CA LYS A 142 5.32 -2.54 22.62
C LYS A 142 5.83 -1.17 23.05
N ASP A 143 5.33 -0.09 22.44
CA ASP A 143 5.75 1.28 22.77
C ASP A 143 5.03 1.80 24.04
N PRO A 144 5.75 2.01 25.16
CA PRO A 144 5.14 2.48 26.41
C PRO A 144 4.43 3.82 26.28
N THR A 145 4.90 4.69 25.37
CA THR A 145 4.32 6.01 25.13
C THR A 145 2.96 5.90 24.48
N ILE A 146 2.84 5.02 23.48
CA ILE A 146 1.57 4.78 22.77
C ILE A 146 0.58 4.06 23.68
N VAL A 147 1.02 3.02 24.39
CA VAL A 147 0.17 2.27 25.34
C VAL A 147 -0.38 3.20 26.43
N HIS A 148 0.45 4.08 26.99
CA HIS A 148 0.01 5.06 27.99
C HIS A 148 -1.01 6.06 27.43
N ARG A 149 -0.83 6.51 26.18
CA ARG A 149 -1.80 7.40 25.52
C ARG A 149 -3.13 6.70 25.25
N ALA A 150 -3.11 5.47 24.75
CA ALA A 150 -4.31 4.68 24.51
C ALA A 150 -5.12 4.49 25.81
N ALA A 151 -4.46 4.12 26.91
CA ALA A 151 -5.11 3.96 28.20
C ALA A 151 -5.78 5.25 28.71
N LYS A 152 -5.22 6.43 28.43
CA LYS A 152 -5.85 7.72 28.77
C LYS A 152 -7.13 7.97 27.97
N ILE A 153 -7.12 7.65 26.67
CA ILE A 153 -8.31 7.81 25.81
C ILE A 153 -9.44 6.89 26.28
N GLU A 154 -9.13 5.63 26.57
CA GLU A 154 -10.11 4.65 27.07
C GLU A 154 -10.70 5.07 28.43
N GLN A 155 -9.94 5.78 29.25
CA GLN A 155 -10.40 6.36 30.52
C GLN A 155 -11.17 7.69 30.33
N GLY A 156 -11.48 8.09 29.10
CA GLY A 156 -12.21 9.33 28.79
C GLY A 156 -11.42 10.61 29.06
N ARG A 157 -10.09 10.53 29.18
CA ARG A 157 -9.24 11.73 29.40
C ARG A 157 -8.87 12.35 28.06
N VAL A 158 -9.17 13.64 27.90
CA VAL A 158 -8.77 14.44 26.73
C VAL A 158 -7.24 14.56 26.70
N ILE A 159 -6.63 14.22 25.58
CA ILE A 159 -5.21 14.43 25.34
C ILE A 159 -5.05 15.84 24.73
N PRO A 160 -4.30 16.76 25.36
CA PRO A 160 -4.04 18.08 24.77
C PRO A 160 -3.29 17.95 23.44
N GLY A 161 -3.75 18.63 22.39
CA GLY A 161 -3.10 18.67 21.07
C GLY A 161 -3.70 17.74 20.00
N ILE A 162 -4.86 17.15 20.25
CA ILE A 162 -5.79 16.64 19.23
C ILE A 162 -6.94 17.64 19.12
#